data_AF-C4RAH7-F1
#
_entry.id   AF-C4RAH7-F1
#
_cell.length_a   1.000
_cell.length_b   1.000
_cell.length_c   1.000
_cell.angle_alpha   90.00
_cell.angle_beta   90.00
_cell.angle_gamma   90.00
#
_symmetry.space_group_name_H-M   'P 1'
#
loop_
_entity.id
_entity.type
_entity.pdbx_description
1 polymer ?
#
loop_
_entity_poly.entity_id
_entity_poly.type
_entity_poly.pdbx_seq_one_letter_code
_entity_poly.pdbx_strand_id
1 'polypeptide(L)'
;MAGSPRDIDGFCPDDLKALVLQLLEENAGLKQDNVALREEIARLKGLKGRPDIKPSGMDKTAKARSKAKAGRKQARRGKKKPRLPVNEKCIVAAEVPEGSRFKGYEDYLV
;
A
#
# COMPACT_ATOMS: atom_id res chain seq x y z
N MET A 1 11.72 -22.69 -13.61
CA MET A 1 12.69 -23.76 -13.31
C MET A 1 13.44 -23.36 -12.05
N ALA A 2 13.02 -23.81 -10.88
CA ALA A 2 13.78 -23.59 -9.66
C ALA A 2 14.97 -24.54 -9.71
N GLY A 3 16.19 -23.99 -9.85
CA GLY A 3 17.41 -24.78 -9.76
C GLY A 3 17.47 -25.46 -8.39
N SER A 4 17.89 -26.72 -8.37
CA SER A 4 18.14 -27.47 -7.14
C SER A 4 18.96 -26.62 -6.16
N PRO A 5 18.66 -26.67 -4.85
CA PRO A 5 19.51 -26.01 -3.87
C PRO A 5 20.94 -26.56 -4.07
N ARG A 6 21.89 -25.67 -4.36
CA ARG A 6 23.30 -26.03 -4.40
C ARG A 6 23.61 -26.69 -3.05
N ASP A 7 24.29 -27.83 -3.06
CA ASP A 7 24.70 -28.48 -1.81
C ASP A 7 25.78 -27.61 -1.15
N ILE A 8 25.35 -26.78 -0.20
CA ILE A 8 26.16 -25.72 0.41
C ILE A 8 27.06 -26.28 1.53
N ASP A 9 26.73 -27.47 2.04
CA ASP A 9 27.32 -28.06 3.23
C ASP A 9 28.72 -28.65 2.98
N GLY A 10 29.08 -28.88 1.71
CA GLY A 10 30.40 -29.39 1.30
C GLY A 10 31.46 -28.33 1.03
N PHE A 11 31.13 -27.04 1.08
CA PHE A 11 32.06 -25.97 0.73
C PHE A 11 33.01 -25.62 1.88
N CYS A 12 34.25 -25.27 1.55
CA CYS A 12 35.15 -24.71 2.56
C CYS A 12 34.74 -23.27 2.92
N PRO A 13 35.13 -22.75 4.10
CA PRO A 13 34.74 -21.42 4.55
C PRO A 13 35.12 -20.29 3.59
N ASP A 14 36.20 -20.43 2.83
CA ASP A 14 36.65 -19.39 1.90
C ASP A 14 35.84 -19.41 0.59
N ASP A 15 35.49 -20.60 0.10
CA ASP A 15 34.58 -20.74 -1.05
C ASP A 15 33.18 -20.18 -0.73
N LEU A 16 32.70 -20.39 0.50
CA LEU A 16 31.44 -19.80 0.97
C LEU A 16 31.49 -18.27 0.97
N LYS A 17 32.59 -17.66 1.43
CA LYS A 17 32.75 -16.19 1.40
C LYS A 17 32.74 -15.66 -0.03
N ALA A 18 33.47 -16.31 -0.93
CA ALA A 18 33.49 -15.93 -2.35
C ALA A 18 32.10 -16.02 -2.98
N LEU A 19 31.37 -17.10 -2.71
CA LEU A 19 29.99 -17.29 -3.18
C LEU A 19 29.04 -16.22 -2.61
N VAL A 20 29.16 -15.86 -1.33
CA VAL A 20 28.35 -14.82 -0.70
C VAL A 20 28.61 -13.45 -1.34
N LEU A 21 29.86 -13.10 -1.60
CA LEU A 21 30.21 -11.83 -2.27
C LEU A 21 29.60 -11.76 -3.67
N GLN A 22 29.76 -12.82 -4.47
CA GLN A 22 29.17 -12.91 -5.80
C GLN A 22 27.64 -12.77 -5.75
N LEU A 23 26.98 -13.50 -4.84
CA LEU A 23 25.53 -13.41 -4.68
C LEU A 23 25.06 -12.02 -4.26
N LEU A 24 25.83 -11.32 -3.42
CA LEU A 24 25.49 -9.95 -3.02
C LEU A 24 25.59 -8.98 -4.21
N GLU A 25 26.60 -9.12 -5.06
CA GLU A 25 26.75 -8.33 -6.28
C GLU A 25 25.61 -8.60 -7.27
N GLU A 26 25.33 -9.87 -7.56
CA GLU A 26 24.21 -10.26 -8.43
C GLU A 26 22.87 -9.76 -7.88
N ASN A 27 22.63 -9.89 -6.57
CA ASN A 27 21.40 -9.43 -5.93
C ASN A 27 21.27 -7.91 -5.97
N ALA A 28 22.37 -7.17 -5.82
CA ALA A 28 22.38 -5.71 -5.96
C ALA A 28 22.01 -5.29 -7.40
N GLY A 29 22.61 -5.92 -8.42
CA GLY A 29 22.26 -5.69 -9.83
C GLY A 29 20.79 -6.01 -10.12
N LEU A 30 20.32 -7.18 -9.71
CA LEU A 30 18.92 -7.59 -9.88
C LEU A 30 17.94 -6.62 -9.20
N LYS A 31 18.28 -6.08 -8.03
CA LYS A 31 17.44 -5.08 -7.35
C LYS A 31 17.37 -3.77 -8.12
N GLN A 32 18.48 -3.31 -8.71
CA GLN A 32 18.51 -2.10 -9.53
C GLN A 32 17.65 -2.28 -10.79
N ASP A 33 17.81 -3.40 -11.50
CA ASP A 33 17.00 -3.72 -12.68
C ASP A 33 15.52 -3.83 -12.34
N ASN A 34 15.18 -4.46 -11.21
CA ASN A 34 13.78 -4.58 -10.79
C ASN A 34 13.15 -3.21 -10.49
N VAL A 35 13.91 -2.26 -9.93
CA VAL A 35 13.44 -0.89 -9.72
C VAL A 35 13.18 -0.21 -11.06
N ALA A 36 14.15 -0.25 -11.99
CA ALA A 36 14.00 0.35 -13.32
C ALA A 36 12.81 -0.23 -14.09
N LEU A 37 12.63 -1.56 -14.07
CA LEU A 37 11.51 -2.23 -14.72
C LEU A 37 10.16 -1.85 -14.09
N ARG A 38 10.10 -1.71 -12.77
CA ARG A 38 8.86 -1.28 -12.08
C ARG A 38 8.49 0.16 -12.44
N GLU A 39 9.47 1.04 -12.55
CA GLU A 39 9.27 2.42 -13.00
C GLU A 39 8.78 2.46 -14.45
N GLU A 40 9.38 1.67 -15.32
CA GLU A 40 8.96 1.55 -16.72
C GLU A 40 7.53 1.00 -16.84
N ILE A 41 7.18 -0.03 -16.07
CA ILE A 41 5.80 -0.54 -16.01
C ILE A 41 4.84 0.54 -15.51
N ALA A 42 5.20 1.33 -14.50
CA ALA A 42 4.35 2.40 -13.99
C ALA A 42 4.12 3.49 -15.05
N ARG A 43 5.17 3.88 -15.79
CA ARG A 43 5.10 4.80 -16.93
C ARG A 43 4.16 4.29 -18.00
N LEU A 44 4.34 3.04 -18.45
CA LEU A 44 3.53 2.43 -19.51
C LEU A 44 2.07 2.25 -19.11
N LYS A 45 1.81 1.95 -17.84
CA LYS A 45 0.43 1.80 -17.31
C LYS A 45 -0.22 3.12 -16.91
N GLY A 46 0.46 4.27 -17.07
CA GLY A 46 -0.03 5.56 -16.60
C GLY A 46 -0.26 5.61 -15.08
N LEU A 47 0.40 4.73 -14.32
CA LEU A 47 0.32 4.71 -12.87
C LEU A 47 1.18 5.83 -12.31
N LYS A 48 0.77 6.40 -11.17
CA LYS A 48 1.62 7.34 -10.44
C LYS A 48 2.88 6.59 -10.00
N GLY A 49 4.05 7.19 -10.26
CA GLY A 49 5.34 6.64 -9.86
C GLY A 49 5.47 6.43 -8.35
N ARG A 50 6.59 5.85 -7.91
CA ARG A 50 6.82 5.55 -6.50
C ARG A 50 6.63 6.82 -5.65
N PRO A 51 5.76 6.80 -4.62
CA PRO A 51 5.55 7.97 -3.80
C PRO A 51 6.82 8.31 -3.00
N ASP A 52 7.21 9.58 -3.01
CA ASP A 52 8.24 10.12 -2.11
C ASP A 52 7.64 10.27 -0.70
N ILE A 53 7.84 9.26 0.14
CA ILE A 53 7.33 9.24 1.51
C ILE A 53 8.38 9.86 2.41
N LYS A 54 8.10 11.06 2.92
CA LYS A 54 8.93 11.69 3.96
C LYS A 54 8.97 10.81 5.22
N PRO A 55 10.10 10.76 5.94
CA PRO A 55 10.19 10.03 7.21
C PRO A 55 9.13 10.52 8.20
N SER A 56 8.56 9.60 8.98
CA SER A 56 7.47 9.92 9.89
C SER A 56 7.91 10.98 10.93
N GLY A 57 7.10 12.02 11.12
CA GLY A 57 7.36 13.05 12.14
C GLY A 57 7.07 12.59 13.59
N MET A 58 6.84 11.29 13.82
CA MET A 58 6.47 10.76 15.13
C MET A 58 7.59 10.94 16.17
N ASP A 59 8.86 10.86 15.77
CA ASP A 59 10.00 11.07 16.67
C ASP A 59 10.11 12.51 17.20
N LYS A 60 9.75 13.50 16.37
CA LYS A 60 9.78 14.92 16.74
C LYS A 60 8.65 15.29 17.70
N THR A 61 7.51 14.60 17.58
CA THR A 61 6.34 14.86 18.42
C THR A 61 6.44 14.21 19.81
N ALA A 62 7.24 13.15 19.99
CA ALA A 62 7.51 12.58 21.32
C ALA A 62 8.25 13.57 22.25
N LYS A 63 9.25 14.31 21.74
CA LYS A 63 9.98 15.34 22.53
C LYS A 63 9.17 16.61 22.84
N ALA A 64 8.23 16.99 21.97
CA ALA A 64 7.45 18.21 22.14
C ALA A 64 6.24 18.06 23.09
N ARG A 65 5.77 16.83 23.33
CA ARG A 65 4.58 16.56 24.17
C ARG A 65 4.82 16.77 25.67
N SER A 66 6.05 16.88 26.14
CA SER A 66 6.34 17.09 27.58
C SER A 66 6.31 18.57 28.03
N LYS A 67 6.23 19.55 27.10
CA LYS A 67 6.36 20.98 27.47
C LYS A 67 5.28 21.93 26.94
N ALA A 68 4.22 21.47 26.28
CA ALA A 68 3.23 22.40 25.76
C ALA A 68 1.80 21.84 25.69
N LYS A 69 0.96 22.24 26.66
CA LYS A 69 -0.20 23.15 26.46
C LYS A 69 -1.26 22.98 27.56
N ALA A 70 -1.10 23.73 28.64
CA ALA A 70 -2.26 24.31 29.30
C ALA A 70 -2.83 25.40 28.36
N GLY A 71 -4.12 25.31 28.00
CA GLY A 71 -4.83 26.43 27.36
C GLY A 71 -5.12 26.36 25.86
N ARG A 72 -5.13 25.18 25.22
CA ARG A 72 -5.67 25.10 23.84
C ARG A 72 -7.20 25.00 23.91
N LYS A 73 -7.90 26.14 23.75
CA LYS A 73 -9.36 26.14 23.52
C LYS A 73 -9.66 25.20 22.36
N GLN A 74 -10.48 24.17 22.61
CA GLN A 74 -10.93 23.26 21.57
C GLN A 74 -11.57 24.09 20.46
N ALA A 75 -11.04 23.96 19.23
CA ALA A 75 -11.64 24.59 18.07
C ALA A 75 -13.07 24.06 17.94
N ARG A 76 -14.06 24.94 18.13
CA ARG A 76 -15.47 24.56 17.94
C ARG A 76 -15.65 24.12 16.49
N ARG A 77 -16.28 22.95 16.30
CA ARG A 77 -16.63 22.42 14.99
C ARG A 77 -17.41 23.49 14.23
N GLY A 78 -16.93 23.86 13.04
CA GLY A 78 -17.60 24.83 12.18
C GLY A 78 -19.05 24.41 11.87
N LYS A 79 -19.88 25.38 11.47
CA LYS A 79 -21.30 25.15 11.15
C LYS A 79 -21.44 23.97 10.18
N LYS A 80 -22.21 22.96 10.57
CA LYS A 80 -22.57 21.83 9.68
C LYS A 80 -23.46 22.38 8.57
N LYS A 81 -23.16 22.03 7.31
CA LYS A 81 -24.08 22.29 6.20
C LYS A 81 -25.37 21.49 6.44
N PRO A 82 -26.56 22.05 6.18
CA PRO A 82 -27.80 21.30 6.28
C PRO A 82 -27.76 20.11 5.32
N ARG A 83 -28.37 18.98 5.72
CA ARG A 83 -28.55 17.84 4.82
C ARG A 83 -29.45 18.31 3.68
N LEU A 84 -28.91 18.32 2.46
CA LEU A 84 -29.68 18.66 1.28
C LEU A 84 -30.76 17.60 1.05
N PRO A 85 -31.98 17.99 0.66
CA PRO A 85 -33.00 17.03 0.27
C PRO A 85 -32.52 16.24 -0.96
N VAL A 86 -32.77 14.93 -0.97
CA VAL A 86 -32.52 14.10 -2.15
C VAL A 86 -33.59 14.49 -3.16
N ASN A 87 -33.19 15.22 -4.20
CA ASN A 87 -34.13 15.75 -5.19
C ASN A 87 -34.73 14.62 -6.05
N GLU A 88 -33.96 13.57 -6.33
CA GLU A 88 -34.37 12.52 -7.26
C GLU A 88 -33.78 11.16 -6.85
N LYS A 89 -34.61 10.11 -6.96
CA LYS A 89 -34.18 8.71 -6.85
C LYS A 89 -34.52 8.02 -8.17
N CYS A 90 -33.51 7.64 -8.92
CA CYS A 90 -33.67 6.86 -10.15
C CYS A 90 -33.22 5.42 -9.91
N ILE A 91 -34.02 4.46 -10.38
CA ILE A 91 -33.63 3.05 -10.42
C ILE A 91 -32.80 2.87 -11.69
N VAL A 92 -31.52 2.55 -11.54
CA VAL A 92 -30.63 2.27 -12.66
C VAL A 92 -30.71 0.78 -12.97
N ALA A 93 -31.15 0.44 -14.18
CA ALA A 93 -31.06 -0.92 -14.69
C ALA A 93 -29.58 -1.23 -14.97
N ALA A 94 -29.07 -2.31 -14.36
CA ALA A 94 -27.73 -2.81 -14.59
C ALA A 94 -27.81 -4.22 -15.20
N GLU A 95 -26.90 -4.53 -16.11
CA GLU A 95 -26.76 -5.88 -16.63
C GLU A 95 -26.30 -6.84 -15.53
N VAL A 96 -26.99 -7.96 -15.40
CA VAL A 96 -26.73 -8.97 -14.37
C VAL A 96 -25.62 -9.89 -14.88
N PRO A 97 -24.49 -10.05 -14.15
CA PRO A 97 -23.41 -10.94 -14.55
C PRO A 97 -23.86 -12.41 -14.68
N GLU A 98 -23.24 -13.15 -15.59
CA GLU A 98 -23.51 -14.58 -15.78
C GLU A 98 -23.38 -15.37 -14.46
N GLY A 99 -24.35 -16.22 -14.16
CA GLY A 99 -24.41 -17.02 -12.93
C GLY A 99 -25.04 -16.32 -11.72
N SER A 100 -25.43 -15.04 -11.81
CA SER A 100 -26.22 -14.41 -10.75
C SER A 100 -27.65 -14.94 -10.70
N ARG A 101 -28.15 -15.23 -9.50
CA ARG A 101 -29.52 -15.67 -9.24
C ARG A 101 -30.17 -14.76 -8.20
N PHE A 102 -31.31 -14.18 -8.57
CA PHE A 102 -32.11 -13.35 -7.66
C PHE A 102 -32.65 -14.20 -6.50
N LYS A 103 -32.37 -13.78 -5.26
CA LYS A 103 -32.74 -14.51 -4.03
C LYS A 103 -34.12 -14.12 -3.47
N GLY A 104 -34.79 -13.13 -4.06
CA GLY A 104 -36.04 -12.57 -3.53
C GLY A 104 -35.80 -11.35 -2.63
N TYR A 105 -36.90 -10.72 -2.20
CA TYR A 105 -36.92 -9.70 -1.16
C TYR A 105 -37.50 -10.30 0.13
N GLU A 106 -37.05 -9.82 1.27
CA GLU A 106 -37.61 -10.12 2.59
C GLU A 106 -38.09 -8.80 3.21
N ASP A 107 -39.36 -8.73 3.54
CA ASP A 107 -39.96 -7.54 4.15
C ASP A 107 -39.58 -7.47 5.63
N TYR A 108 -39.10 -6.31 6.08
CA TYR A 108 -38.81 -6.04 7.48
C TYR A 108 -39.60 -4.82 7.96
N LEU A 109 -40.11 -4.90 9.19
CA LEU A 109 -40.82 -3.80 9.85
C LEU A 109 -39.79 -2.92 10.58
N VAL A 110 -39.85 -1.60 10.40
CA VAL A 110 -39.00 -0.59 11.06
C VAL A 110 -39.81 0.20 12.06
#